data_AF-A0AAD4RBR2-F1
#
_entry.id   AF-A0AAD4RBR2-F1
#
_cell.length_a   1.000
_cell.length_b   1.000
_cell.length_c   1.000
_cell.angle_alpha   90.00
_cell.angle_beta   90.00
_cell.angle_gamma   90.00
#
_symmetry.space_group_name_H-M   'P 1'
#
loop_
_entity.id
_entity.type
_entity.pdbx_description
1 polymer ?
#
loop_
_entity_poly.entity_id
_entity_poly.type
_entity_poly.pdbx_seq_one_letter_code
_entity_poly.pdbx_strand_id
1 'polypeptide(L)'
;MNSSMLSGAIDVIVVEQPDGKFLSTPFHVRFSKYIVFNSEEKYVDIKINRQEIALKMKLGENGIAYFVEKTAQEQRVPRAMATSPISKNSSTGDVNLDEFHLRFRRKSRSMRLPRVSPLRKQRRRRHTTSGSRVRNWHGQDRLAKALGVTGERPVIASFSDSYIEPYRTDAYREEMVSSKYKNSIRLSSEQLKSMGLLYGSNEARFSVTTKFQGTTWCECHIFLYKQSEMLVISDIDGTITKSDVLGHVIPAIGGTWAHEGVAKLYTQISANGYQMVYLSSRSIGLAQNTKVYLKNVKQGSKALHTLPDGPVLLSPTSILMALKMEVIDRRPDEFKIACLEELKALFPSRQPFYSGFGNKETDAKSYSKVCIPDERIFIINWPGVVTRIDRVGFASDYKSMARHTVDYMFPPLQSIKHPSALVNFVKPNDNAFSWWAISPNMMNRLLEEELDYYVKRRTNTMTKNKNDNKK
;
A
#
# COMPACT_ATOMS: atom_id res chain seq x y z
N MET A 1 -20.22 3.68 -3.96
CA MET A 1 -20.44 2.25 -4.29
C MET A 1 -19.96 1.40 -3.11
N ASN A 2 -20.74 0.40 -2.70
CA ASN A 2 -20.35 -0.49 -1.60
C ASN A 2 -19.32 -1.53 -2.11
N SER A 3 -18.07 -1.46 -1.65
CA SER A 3 -16.98 -2.33 -2.11
C SER A 3 -17.13 -3.81 -1.70
N SER A 4 -18.02 -4.16 -0.76
CA SER A 4 -18.34 -5.56 -0.50
C SER A 4 -19.04 -6.26 -1.68
N MET A 5 -19.36 -5.52 -2.73
CA MET A 5 -20.00 -5.97 -3.95
C MET A 5 -19.04 -6.20 -5.13
N LEU A 6 -17.73 -5.93 -4.96
CA LEU A 6 -16.74 -6.00 -6.04
C LEU A 6 -15.87 -7.25 -5.89
N SER A 7 -15.73 -7.98 -7.01
CA SER A 7 -14.76 -9.07 -7.14
C SER A 7 -13.39 -8.50 -7.55
N GLY A 8 -12.30 -9.12 -7.12
CA GLY A 8 -10.96 -8.67 -7.45
C GLY A 8 -9.88 -9.65 -7.01
N ALA A 9 -8.73 -9.56 -7.69
CA ALA A 9 -7.52 -10.30 -7.36
C ALA A 9 -6.31 -9.36 -7.37
N ILE A 10 -5.44 -9.51 -6.37
CA ILE A 10 -4.17 -8.77 -6.28
C ILE A 10 -3.14 -9.50 -7.16
N ASP A 11 -2.25 -8.74 -7.79
CA ASP A 11 -1.15 -9.35 -8.56
C ASP A 11 -0.22 -10.13 -7.61
N VAL A 12 0.30 -11.25 -8.11
CA VAL A 12 1.18 -12.13 -7.34
C VAL A 12 2.59 -12.00 -7.89
N ILE A 13 3.57 -11.90 -7.01
CA ILE A 13 4.99 -11.94 -7.40
C ILE A 13 5.52 -13.30 -6.95
N VAL A 14 6.17 -14.00 -7.87
CA VAL A 14 6.85 -15.27 -7.65
C VAL A 14 8.34 -15.05 -7.91
N VAL A 15 9.20 -15.53 -7.01
CA VAL A 15 10.65 -15.41 -7.14
C VAL A 15 11.25 -16.82 -7.12
N GLU A 16 12.00 -17.14 -8.17
CA GLU A 16 12.83 -18.34 -8.20
C GLU A 16 14.05 -18.17 -7.30
N GLN A 17 14.26 -19.15 -6.42
CA GLN A 17 15.32 -19.20 -5.44
C GLN A 17 16.58 -19.88 -6.02
N PRO A 18 17.77 -19.70 -5.41
CA PRO A 18 19.00 -20.32 -5.89
C PRO A 18 18.95 -21.86 -5.92
N ASP A 19 18.14 -22.47 -5.04
CA ASP A 19 17.92 -23.92 -4.98
C ASP A 19 16.85 -24.42 -5.98
N GLY A 20 16.39 -23.55 -6.87
CA GLY A 20 15.35 -23.85 -7.86
C GLY A 20 13.95 -23.98 -7.26
N LYS A 21 13.74 -23.62 -5.97
CA LYS A 21 12.39 -23.49 -5.40
C LYS A 21 11.77 -22.17 -5.81
N PHE A 22 10.45 -22.08 -5.64
CA PHE A 22 9.69 -20.86 -5.88
C PHE A 22 9.04 -20.41 -4.58
N LEU A 23 9.15 -19.12 -4.29
CA LEU A 23 8.41 -18.44 -3.24
C LEU A 23 7.50 -17.40 -3.89
N SER A 24 6.35 -17.14 -3.29
CA SER A 24 5.41 -16.15 -3.82
C SER A 24 4.89 -15.20 -2.75
N THR A 25 4.36 -14.05 -3.16
CA THR A 25 3.41 -13.30 -2.33
C THR A 25 2.10 -14.10 -2.19
N PRO A 26 1.24 -13.77 -1.21
CA PRO A 26 -0.04 -14.44 -1.04
C PRO A 26 -1.01 -14.19 -2.20
N PHE A 27 -1.82 -15.20 -2.50
CA PHE A 27 -2.92 -15.14 -3.45
C PHE A 27 -4.16 -14.55 -2.78
N HIS A 28 -4.34 -13.24 -2.95
CA HIS A 28 -5.55 -12.56 -2.51
C HIS A 28 -6.58 -12.54 -3.63
N VAL A 29 -7.59 -13.41 -3.54
CA VAL A 29 -8.69 -13.52 -4.50
C VAL A 29 -10.01 -13.39 -3.76
N ARG A 30 -10.88 -12.51 -4.26
CA ARG A 30 -12.17 -12.23 -3.65
C ARG A 30 -13.27 -12.12 -4.69
N PHE A 31 -14.41 -12.73 -4.39
CA PHE A 31 -15.65 -12.59 -5.14
C PHE A 31 -16.67 -11.77 -4.33
N SER A 32 -17.51 -11.03 -5.05
CA SER A 32 -18.63 -10.29 -4.46
C SER A 32 -19.51 -11.20 -3.59
N LYS A 33 -19.91 -10.72 -2.40
CA LYS A 33 -20.81 -11.48 -1.50
C LYS A 33 -22.13 -11.86 -2.15
N TYR A 34 -22.56 -11.13 -3.18
CA TYR A 34 -23.77 -11.45 -3.93
C TYR A 34 -23.67 -12.77 -4.70
N ILE A 35 -22.46 -13.26 -4.95
CA ILE A 35 -22.19 -14.55 -5.62
C ILE A 35 -22.15 -15.71 -4.61
N VAL A 36 -21.99 -15.37 -3.33
CA VAL A 36 -21.70 -16.30 -2.22
C VAL A 36 -22.97 -16.74 -1.48
N PHE A 37 -24.17 -16.31 -1.90
CA PHE A 37 -25.44 -16.61 -1.18
C PHE A 37 -25.79 -18.11 -1.05
N ASN A 38 -25.02 -18.99 -1.69
CA ASN A 38 -24.99 -20.41 -1.39
C ASN A 38 -23.53 -20.89 -1.52
N SER A 39 -22.76 -20.87 -0.43
CA SER A 39 -21.33 -21.23 -0.39
C SER A 39 -21.06 -22.71 -0.19
N GLU A 40 -22.11 -23.52 0.01
CA GLU A 40 -21.96 -24.96 0.13
C GLU A 40 -21.37 -25.50 -1.20
N GLU A 41 -20.10 -25.89 -1.12
CA GLU A 41 -19.30 -26.58 -2.14
C GLU A 41 -18.98 -25.82 -3.44
N LYS A 42 -18.68 -24.52 -3.37
CA LYS A 42 -18.16 -23.77 -4.54
C LYS A 42 -16.63 -23.76 -4.59
N TYR A 43 -16.09 -24.24 -5.71
CA TYR A 43 -14.67 -24.11 -6.05
C TYR A 43 -14.44 -22.95 -7.01
N VAL A 44 -13.21 -22.48 -7.00
CA VAL A 44 -12.70 -21.48 -7.93
C VAL A 44 -11.75 -22.19 -8.88
N ASP A 45 -12.10 -22.18 -10.17
CA ASP A 45 -11.23 -22.66 -11.23
C ASP A 45 -10.18 -21.60 -11.55
N ILE A 46 -8.98 -22.06 -11.89
CA ILE A 46 -7.83 -21.21 -12.18
C ILE A 46 -7.37 -21.46 -13.61
N LYS A 47 -7.22 -20.39 -14.38
CA LYS A 47 -6.56 -20.42 -15.69
C LYS A 47 -5.32 -19.56 -15.67
N ILE A 48 -4.20 -20.10 -16.12
CA ILE A 48 -2.92 -19.41 -16.28
C ILE A 48 -2.60 -19.36 -17.76
N ASN A 49 -2.34 -18.16 -18.30
CA ASN A 49 -2.08 -17.94 -19.73
C ASN A 49 -3.14 -18.62 -20.62
N ARG A 50 -4.41 -18.49 -20.24
CA ARG A 50 -5.61 -19.09 -20.87
C ARG A 50 -5.73 -20.61 -20.79
N GLN A 51 -4.79 -21.31 -20.17
CA GLN A 51 -4.83 -22.75 -19.93
C GLN A 51 -5.36 -23.06 -18.54
N GLU A 52 -6.28 -24.02 -18.43
CA GLU A 52 -6.79 -24.46 -17.12
C GLU A 52 -5.76 -25.34 -16.42
N ILE A 53 -5.59 -25.11 -15.12
CA ILE A 53 -4.65 -25.87 -14.29
C ILE A 53 -5.40 -26.75 -13.29
N ALA A 54 -4.73 -27.78 -12.77
CA ALA A 54 -5.33 -28.72 -11.82
C ALA A 54 -5.62 -28.10 -10.43
N LEU A 55 -4.90 -27.03 -10.07
CA LEU A 55 -5.11 -26.34 -8.79
C LEU A 55 -6.47 -25.65 -8.77
N LYS A 56 -7.18 -25.80 -7.65
CA LYS A 56 -8.46 -25.13 -7.39
C LYS A 56 -8.43 -24.46 -6.02
N MET A 57 -9.15 -23.35 -5.88
CA MET A 57 -9.39 -22.73 -4.57
C MET A 57 -10.80 -23.10 -4.09
N LYS A 58 -11.02 -22.99 -2.78
CA LYS A 58 -12.34 -23.06 -2.16
C LYS A 58 -12.85 -21.65 -1.89
N LEU A 59 -14.13 -21.42 -2.18
CA LEU A 59 -14.77 -20.13 -1.90
C LEU A 59 -15.38 -20.13 -0.50
N GLY A 60 -14.89 -19.25 0.38
CA GLY A 60 -15.45 -19.04 1.71
C GLY A 60 -16.73 -18.20 1.72
N GLU A 61 -17.50 -18.27 2.80
CA GLU A 61 -18.78 -17.55 3.01
C GLU A 61 -18.65 -16.01 2.94
N ASN A 62 -17.46 -15.48 3.22
CA ASN A 62 -17.17 -14.06 3.16
C ASN A 62 -16.78 -13.57 1.75
N GLY A 63 -16.73 -14.48 0.77
CA GLY A 63 -16.31 -14.25 -0.60
C GLY A 63 -14.80 -14.33 -0.81
N ILE A 64 -14.01 -14.70 0.20
CA ILE A 64 -12.57 -14.90 0.07
C ILE A 64 -12.31 -16.31 -0.45
N ALA A 65 -11.48 -16.42 -1.48
CA ALA A 65 -11.02 -17.70 -1.99
C ALA A 65 -9.67 -18.07 -1.36
N TYR A 66 -9.48 -19.35 -1.06
CA TYR A 66 -8.25 -19.87 -0.45
C TYR A 66 -7.94 -21.29 -0.93
N PHE A 67 -6.67 -21.69 -0.88
CA PHE A 67 -6.24 -23.06 -1.09
C PHE A 67 -6.49 -23.92 0.15
N VAL A 68 -6.67 -25.22 -0.05
CA VAL A 68 -6.88 -26.18 1.05
C VAL A 68 -5.61 -27.02 1.21
N GLU A 69 -4.99 -26.95 2.38
CA GLU A 69 -3.79 -27.69 2.74
C GLU A 69 -4.13 -28.77 3.77
N LYS A 70 -3.59 -29.98 3.60
CA LYS A 70 -3.67 -31.05 4.60
C LYS A 70 -2.69 -30.77 5.72
N THR A 71 -3.14 -30.81 6.97
CA THR A 71 -2.26 -30.70 8.13
C THR A 71 -1.60 -32.05 8.40
N ALA A 72 -0.32 -32.03 8.78
CA ALA A 72 0.34 -33.21 9.32
C ALA A 72 -0.23 -33.47 10.73
N GLN A 73 -0.81 -34.66 10.95
CA GLN A 73 -1.24 -35.15 12.27
C GLN A 73 -2.20 -34.22 13.06
N GLU A 74 -3.27 -33.72 12.43
CA GLU A 74 -4.35 -33.02 13.17
C GLU A 74 -3.85 -31.86 14.06
N GLN A 75 -2.99 -31.03 13.48
CA GLN A 75 -2.44 -29.86 14.15
C GLN A 75 -3.55 -28.93 14.66
N ARG A 76 -3.35 -28.36 15.85
CA ARG A 76 -4.19 -27.26 16.36
C ARG A 76 -3.96 -26.02 15.49
N VAL A 77 -5.02 -25.58 14.81
CA VAL A 77 -5.01 -24.38 13.97
C VAL A 77 -6.08 -23.39 14.48
N PRO A 78 -5.91 -22.07 14.27
CA PRO A 78 -6.96 -21.12 14.58
C PRO A 78 -8.27 -21.49 13.88
N ARG A 79 -9.41 -21.33 14.56
CA ARG A 79 -10.73 -21.67 14.02
C ARG A 79 -11.04 -20.98 12.69
N ALA A 80 -10.52 -19.76 12.49
CA ALA A 80 -10.65 -19.02 11.23
C ALA A 80 -9.89 -19.67 10.05
N MET A 81 -8.92 -20.55 10.33
CA MET A 81 -8.14 -21.29 9.34
C MET A 81 -8.64 -22.72 9.11
N ALA A 82 -9.34 -23.32 10.06
CA ALA A 82 -9.89 -24.66 9.91
C ALA A 82 -10.87 -24.73 8.70
N THR A 83 -10.71 -25.73 7.84
CA THR A 83 -11.59 -25.95 6.69
C THR A 83 -11.79 -27.43 6.40
N SER A 84 -12.65 -27.74 5.43
CA SER A 84 -12.92 -29.10 4.92
C SER A 84 -12.30 -29.28 3.53
N PRO A 85 -12.02 -30.54 3.10
CA PRO A 85 -11.46 -30.81 1.78
C PRO A 85 -12.37 -30.33 0.65
N ILE A 86 -11.79 -30.22 -0.54
CA ILE A 86 -12.52 -30.05 -1.79
C ILE A 86 -13.26 -31.38 -2.08
N SER A 87 -14.58 -31.39 -1.93
CA SER A 87 -15.49 -32.46 -2.37
C SER A 87 -15.26 -32.75 -3.85
N LYS A 88 -14.96 -34.01 -4.18
CA LYS A 88 -14.71 -34.46 -5.55
C LYS A 88 -15.99 -34.70 -6.37
N ASN A 89 -17.16 -34.64 -5.73
CA ASN A 89 -18.45 -35.03 -6.34
C ASN A 89 -19.50 -33.93 -6.19
N SER A 90 -19.61 -33.03 -7.16
CA SER A 90 -20.76 -32.14 -7.29
C SER A 90 -21.69 -32.62 -8.41
N SER A 91 -22.28 -33.80 -8.27
CA SER A 91 -23.48 -34.15 -9.03
C SER A 91 -24.67 -33.44 -8.37
N THR A 92 -25.31 -32.57 -9.16
CA THR A 92 -26.55 -31.83 -8.92
C THR A 92 -27.51 -32.41 -7.87
N GLY A 93 -27.46 -31.89 -6.65
CA GLY A 93 -28.59 -31.96 -5.72
C GLY A 93 -29.64 -30.90 -6.05
N ASP A 94 -30.89 -31.32 -6.17
CA ASP A 94 -32.07 -30.46 -6.28
C ASP A 94 -32.31 -29.73 -4.95
N VAL A 95 -32.52 -28.42 -5.01
CA VAL A 95 -32.82 -27.59 -3.83
C VAL A 95 -34.15 -26.89 -4.06
N ASN A 96 -35.03 -26.98 -3.07
CA ASN A 96 -36.40 -26.47 -3.08
C ASN A 96 -36.45 -24.94 -3.24
N LEU A 97 -37.13 -24.48 -4.29
CA LEU A 97 -37.22 -23.08 -4.73
C LEU A 97 -37.96 -22.17 -3.72
N ASP A 98 -38.85 -22.73 -2.92
CA ASP A 98 -39.67 -21.97 -1.97
C ASP A 98 -38.87 -21.50 -0.75
N GLU A 99 -37.89 -22.28 -0.31
CA GLU A 99 -37.02 -21.88 0.81
C GLU A 99 -36.10 -20.71 0.43
N PHE A 100 -35.68 -20.66 -0.84
CA PHE A 100 -34.83 -19.60 -1.39
C PHE A 100 -35.54 -18.24 -1.37
N HIS A 101 -36.79 -18.16 -1.84
CA HIS A 101 -37.58 -16.93 -1.85
C HIS A 101 -37.88 -16.41 -0.44
N LEU A 102 -38.10 -17.32 0.52
CA LEU A 102 -38.34 -16.96 1.93
C LEU A 102 -37.08 -16.37 2.60
N ARG A 103 -35.89 -16.91 2.32
CA ARG A 103 -34.62 -16.37 2.85
C ARG A 103 -34.27 -15.00 2.24
N PHE A 104 -34.52 -14.80 0.94
CA PHE A 104 -34.30 -13.53 0.24
C PHE A 104 -35.16 -12.39 0.80
N ARG A 105 -36.43 -12.69 1.11
CA ARG A 105 -37.40 -11.73 1.67
C ARG A 105 -37.12 -11.39 3.14
N ARG A 106 -36.55 -12.32 3.93
CA ARG A 106 -36.18 -12.09 5.34
C ARG A 106 -34.94 -11.20 5.50
N LYS A 107 -33.87 -11.41 4.71
CA LYS A 107 -32.64 -10.60 4.83
C LYS A 107 -32.74 -9.21 4.20
N SER A 108 -33.54 -9.03 3.16
CA SER A 108 -33.81 -7.70 2.57
C SER A 108 -34.53 -6.75 3.55
N ARG A 109 -35.29 -7.29 4.51
CA ARG A 109 -35.97 -6.51 5.56
C ARG A 109 -35.03 -6.04 6.68
N SER A 110 -33.91 -6.74 6.89
CA SER A 110 -32.89 -6.38 7.91
C SER A 110 -31.97 -5.23 7.46
N MET A 111 -32.01 -4.82 6.18
CA MET A 111 -31.22 -3.71 5.63
C MET A 111 -32.03 -2.41 5.46
N ARG A 112 -33.06 -2.18 6.30
CA ARG A 112 -33.69 -0.87 6.40
C ARG A 112 -32.96 -0.05 7.46
N LEU A 113 -32.42 1.10 7.07
CA LEU A 113 -31.91 2.12 7.99
C LEU A 113 -33.01 2.50 9.01
N PRO A 114 -32.64 2.92 10.24
CA PRO A 114 -33.61 3.45 11.19
C PRO A 114 -34.36 4.63 10.54
N ARG A 115 -35.69 4.61 10.63
CA ARG A 115 -36.53 5.76 10.24
C ARG A 115 -36.15 6.95 11.13
N VAL A 116 -35.54 7.97 10.55
CA VAL A 116 -35.47 9.30 11.16
C VAL A 116 -36.90 9.83 11.26
N SER A 117 -37.35 10.10 12.49
CA SER A 117 -38.63 10.75 12.75
C SER A 117 -38.63 12.15 12.15
N PRO A 118 -39.67 12.56 11.39
CA PRO A 118 -39.72 13.90 10.84
C PRO A 118 -39.90 14.91 11.97
N LEU A 119 -38.94 15.84 12.09
CA LEU A 119 -39.05 17.03 12.92
C LEU A 119 -40.34 17.78 12.56
N ARG A 120 -41.23 17.84 13.55
CA ARG A 120 -42.52 18.52 13.54
C ARG A 120 -42.30 19.99 13.20
N LYS A 121 -42.67 20.39 11.97
CA LYS A 121 -42.74 21.81 11.55
C LYS A 121 -43.77 22.53 12.42
N GLN A 122 -43.30 23.16 13.49
CA GLN A 122 -44.13 24.08 14.26
C GLN A 122 -44.14 25.42 13.53
N ARG A 123 -45.22 25.66 12.77
CA ARG A 123 -45.60 26.97 12.23
C ARG A 123 -45.60 27.98 13.38
N ARG A 124 -44.64 28.89 13.40
CA ARG A 124 -44.75 30.15 14.15
C ARG A 124 -45.06 31.28 13.19
N ARG A 125 -46.20 31.94 13.49
CA ARG A 125 -46.77 33.07 12.79
C ARG A 125 -45.78 34.24 12.72
N ARG A 126 -45.77 34.93 11.57
CA ARG A 126 -45.13 36.23 11.40
C ARG A 126 -45.86 37.27 12.25
N HIS A 127 -45.11 38.07 13.01
CA HIS A 127 -45.44 39.47 13.27
C HIS A 127 -44.21 40.31 12.96
N THR A 128 -44.51 41.46 12.36
CA THR A 128 -43.65 42.50 11.81
C THR A 128 -43.06 43.40 12.89
N THR A 129 -41.77 43.77 12.77
CA THR A 129 -41.33 45.18 12.78
C THR A 129 -39.85 45.33 12.40
N SER A 130 -39.61 46.48 11.76
CA SER A 130 -38.40 47.13 11.27
C SER A 130 -37.14 47.11 12.15
N GLY A 131 -35.96 47.19 11.51
CA GLY A 131 -34.79 47.84 12.12
C GLY A 131 -33.44 47.26 11.70
N SER A 132 -32.79 47.96 10.77
CA SER A 132 -31.43 47.71 10.28
C SER A 132 -30.37 47.75 11.39
N ARG A 133 -29.44 46.78 11.45
CA ARG A 133 -28.05 47.03 11.86
C ARG A 133 -27.09 45.91 11.46
N VAL A 134 -26.08 46.29 10.68
CA VAL A 134 -24.87 45.53 10.36
C VAL A 134 -24.02 45.36 11.62
N ARG A 135 -23.59 44.13 11.97
CA ARG A 135 -22.34 43.86 12.72
C ARG A 135 -21.75 42.48 12.39
N ASN A 136 -20.42 42.50 12.25
CA ASN A 136 -19.50 41.41 11.98
C ASN A 136 -19.59 40.24 12.97
N TRP A 137 -19.42 39.02 12.46
CA TRP A 137 -19.32 37.80 13.26
C TRP A 137 -17.84 37.42 13.47
N HIS A 138 -17.35 37.66 14.69
CA HIS A 138 -16.31 36.86 15.33
C HIS A 138 -16.97 36.12 16.49
N GLY A 139 -16.71 34.81 16.64
CA GLY A 139 -17.26 34.02 17.74
C GLY A 139 -17.18 32.51 17.56
N GLN A 140 -15.97 31.96 17.46
CA GLN A 140 -15.70 30.65 18.05
C GLN A 140 -15.76 30.84 19.56
N ASP A 141 -16.86 30.45 20.22
CA ASP A 141 -16.92 30.09 21.65
C ASP A 141 -18.36 29.84 22.11
N ARG A 142 -19.02 28.81 21.55
CA ARG A 142 -20.28 28.27 22.11
C ARG A 142 -20.47 26.76 21.88
N LEU A 143 -19.40 25.97 21.90
CA LEU A 143 -19.50 24.51 22.02
C LEU A 143 -18.88 23.93 23.31
N ALA A 144 -18.03 24.70 24.00
CA ALA A 144 -17.34 24.24 25.21
C ALA A 144 -18.19 24.25 26.50
N LYS A 145 -19.39 24.85 26.49
CA LYS A 145 -20.26 24.93 27.68
C LYS A 145 -21.33 23.83 27.75
N ALA A 146 -21.35 22.91 26.80
CA ALA A 146 -22.29 21.78 26.75
C ALA A 146 -21.71 20.45 27.25
N LEU A 147 -20.43 20.40 27.63
CA LEU A 147 -19.72 19.15 27.97
C LEU A 147 -19.20 19.05 29.42
N GLY A 148 -19.65 19.90 30.34
CA GLY A 148 -19.61 19.61 31.78
C GLY A 148 -18.31 19.01 32.35
N VAL A 149 -17.17 19.65 32.15
CA VAL A 149 -15.91 19.29 32.83
C VAL A 149 -15.49 20.44 33.73
N THR A 150 -15.79 20.32 35.03
CA THR A 150 -15.18 21.13 36.09
C THR A 150 -13.80 20.54 36.39
N GLY A 151 -12.78 21.39 36.33
CA GLY A 151 -11.40 20.99 36.51
C GLY A 151 -10.95 20.96 37.97
N GLU A 152 -9.99 20.09 38.25
CA GLU A 152 -8.95 20.28 39.25
C GLU A 152 -7.64 19.73 38.65
N ARG A 153 -6.57 20.53 38.68
CA ARG A 153 -5.20 20.11 38.39
C ARG A 153 -4.48 19.87 39.71
N PRO A 154 -3.62 18.85 39.78
CA PRO A 154 -2.41 19.00 40.58
C PRO A 154 -1.12 18.68 39.80
N VAL A 155 -0.19 19.62 39.91
CA VAL A 155 1.25 19.51 40.20
C VAL A 155 2.08 18.43 39.50
N ILE A 156 3.05 18.92 38.72
CA ILE A 156 4.16 18.17 38.09
C ILE A 156 5.14 17.73 39.18
N ALA A 157 5.31 16.41 39.34
CA ALA A 157 6.48 15.82 39.96
C ALA A 157 7.17 14.94 38.91
N SER A 158 8.43 15.27 38.65
CA SER A 158 9.37 14.53 37.82
C SER A 158 9.60 13.12 38.35
N PHE A 159 9.36 12.09 37.53
CA PHE A 159 9.95 10.77 37.72
C PHE A 159 10.39 10.19 36.37
N SER A 160 11.65 9.78 36.37
CA SER A 160 12.47 9.24 35.29
C SER A 160 12.06 7.84 34.85
N ASP A 161 12.36 7.56 33.57
CA ASP A 161 12.55 6.26 32.91
C ASP A 161 12.23 5.00 33.71
N SER A 162 11.08 4.41 33.39
CA SER A 162 10.87 2.97 33.43
C SER A 162 9.83 2.57 32.39
N TYR A 163 10.28 1.83 31.37
CA TYR A 163 9.53 0.94 30.49
C TYR A 163 8.00 0.92 30.68
N ILE A 164 7.27 1.53 29.74
CA ILE A 164 5.83 1.30 29.59
C ILE A 164 5.65 0.09 28.66
N GLU A 165 5.35 -1.07 29.25
CA GLU A 165 4.82 -2.22 28.53
C GLU A 165 3.55 -1.84 27.76
N PRO A 166 3.36 -2.34 26.53
CA PRO A 166 2.15 -2.11 25.78
C PRO A 166 0.96 -2.72 26.52
N TYR A 167 -0.04 -1.88 26.80
CA TYR A 167 -1.35 -2.25 27.33
C TYR A 167 -1.86 -3.56 26.71
N ARG A 168 -1.82 -4.64 27.50
CA ARG A 168 -2.65 -5.85 27.31
C ARG A 168 -4.11 -5.41 27.34
N THR A 169 -4.74 -5.40 26.18
CA THR A 169 -6.20 -5.58 26.12
C THR A 169 -6.46 -7.08 26.26
N ASP A 170 -7.25 -7.47 27.25
CA ASP A 170 -7.60 -8.86 27.53
C ASP A 170 -8.20 -9.57 26.29
N ALA A 171 -7.44 -10.55 25.81
CA ALA A 171 -7.89 -11.85 25.31
C ALA A 171 -9.11 -11.93 24.36
N TYR A 172 -8.92 -11.58 23.07
CA TYR A 172 -9.40 -12.49 22.02
C TYR A 172 -8.40 -13.65 21.95
N ARG A 173 -8.53 -14.65 22.84
CA ARG A 173 -7.86 -15.94 22.62
C ARG A 173 -8.50 -16.55 21.39
N GLU A 174 -7.78 -16.52 20.27
CA GLU A 174 -8.22 -17.18 19.04
C GLU A 174 -8.39 -18.67 19.33
N GLU A 175 -9.63 -19.18 19.19
CA GLU A 175 -9.95 -20.56 19.52
C GLU A 175 -9.17 -21.49 18.58
N MET A 176 -8.32 -22.33 19.16
CA MET A 176 -7.52 -23.30 18.43
C MET A 176 -8.29 -24.62 18.33
N VAL A 177 -8.54 -25.07 17.10
CA VAL A 177 -9.31 -26.28 16.82
C VAL A 177 -8.40 -27.30 16.13
N SER A 178 -8.53 -28.57 16.50
CA SER A 178 -7.91 -29.65 15.74
C SER A 178 -8.59 -29.79 14.39
N SER A 179 -7.83 -29.64 13.30
CA SER A 179 -8.37 -29.81 11.96
C SER A 179 -7.39 -30.57 11.08
N LYS A 180 -7.90 -31.50 10.27
CA LYS A 180 -7.14 -32.21 9.22
C LYS A 180 -6.78 -31.33 8.02
N TYR A 181 -7.49 -30.21 7.86
CA TYR A 181 -7.27 -29.28 6.76
C TYR A 181 -7.28 -27.84 7.24
N LYS A 182 -6.40 -27.03 6.68
CA LYS A 182 -6.36 -25.58 6.92
C LYS A 182 -6.49 -24.83 5.59
N ASN A 183 -7.07 -23.64 5.65
CA ASN A 183 -7.00 -22.71 4.55
C ASN A 183 -5.58 -22.14 4.42
N SER A 184 -5.20 -21.84 3.20
CA SER A 184 -3.93 -21.18 2.88
C SER A 184 -4.14 -20.20 1.73
N ILE A 185 -3.47 -19.07 1.80
CA ILE A 185 -3.35 -18.10 0.71
C ILE A 185 -1.99 -18.21 0.03
N ARG A 186 -1.18 -19.21 0.37
CA ARG A 186 0.15 -19.46 -0.19
C ARG A 186 0.21 -20.86 -0.77
N LEU A 187 0.95 -21.01 -1.86
CA LEU A 187 1.18 -22.28 -2.53
C LEU A 187 2.55 -22.85 -2.15
N SER A 188 2.70 -24.17 -2.18
CA SER A 188 4.01 -24.82 -2.06
C SER A 188 4.86 -24.56 -3.30
N SER A 189 6.17 -24.78 -3.19
CA SER A 189 7.05 -24.66 -4.35
C SER A 189 6.70 -25.66 -5.46
N GLU A 190 6.23 -26.88 -5.15
CA GLU A 190 5.82 -27.83 -6.21
C GLU A 190 4.55 -27.34 -6.91
N GLN A 191 3.59 -26.80 -6.15
CA GLN A 191 2.37 -26.24 -6.71
C GLN A 191 2.66 -25.05 -7.63
N LEU A 192 3.54 -24.13 -7.22
CA LEU A 192 3.99 -23.01 -8.05
C LEU A 192 4.67 -23.48 -9.34
N LYS A 193 5.54 -24.50 -9.27
CA LYS A 193 6.15 -25.12 -10.46
C LYS A 193 5.11 -25.70 -11.41
N SER A 194 4.08 -26.36 -10.87
CA SER A 194 3.02 -26.99 -11.69
C SER A 194 2.16 -25.99 -12.47
N MET A 195 2.24 -24.69 -12.15
CA MET A 195 1.53 -23.64 -12.88
C MET A 195 2.16 -23.29 -14.23
N GLY A 196 3.40 -23.73 -14.52
CA GLY A 196 4.05 -23.50 -15.80
C GLY A 196 4.29 -22.02 -16.13
N LEU A 197 4.63 -21.21 -15.11
CA LEU A 197 4.84 -19.77 -15.26
C LEU A 197 6.05 -19.46 -16.15
N LEU A 198 5.92 -18.44 -17.00
CA LEU A 198 7.01 -17.87 -17.79
C LEU A 198 7.61 -16.68 -17.05
N TYR A 199 8.92 -16.39 -17.22
CA TYR A 199 9.50 -15.18 -16.64
C TYR A 199 8.79 -13.92 -17.15
N GLY A 200 8.55 -12.98 -16.24
CA GLY A 200 7.73 -11.80 -16.50
C GLY A 200 6.25 -12.04 -16.18
N SER A 201 5.39 -11.35 -16.91
CA SER A 201 3.94 -11.26 -16.65
C SER A 201 3.18 -12.47 -17.19
N ASN A 202 2.36 -13.12 -16.35
CA ASN A 202 1.46 -14.23 -16.73
C ASN A 202 0.01 -13.87 -16.36
N GLU A 203 -0.93 -14.08 -17.28
CA GLU A 203 -2.35 -13.81 -17.03
C GLU A 203 -2.94 -14.90 -16.12
N ALA A 204 -3.56 -14.51 -15.01
CA ALA A 204 -4.29 -15.43 -14.14
C ALA A 204 -5.77 -15.03 -14.04
N ARG A 205 -6.66 -15.97 -14.37
CA ARG A 205 -8.11 -15.81 -14.25
C ARG A 205 -8.66 -16.79 -13.23
N PHE A 206 -9.46 -16.28 -12.31
CA PHE A 206 -10.16 -17.04 -11.29
C PHE A 206 -11.65 -17.00 -11.61
N SER A 207 -12.29 -18.16 -11.76
CA SER A 207 -13.72 -18.25 -12.10
C SER A 207 -14.52 -19.10 -11.13
N VAL A 208 -15.73 -18.65 -10.84
CA VAL A 208 -16.73 -19.39 -10.06
C VAL A 208 -17.99 -19.50 -10.90
N THR A 209 -18.43 -20.73 -11.10
CA THR A 209 -19.71 -21.02 -11.77
C THR A 209 -20.77 -21.33 -10.74
N THR A 210 -21.91 -20.65 -10.85
CA THR A 210 -23.08 -20.88 -10.00
C THR A 210 -24.30 -21.18 -10.85
N LYS A 211 -25.20 -22.04 -10.37
CA LYS A 211 -26.42 -22.42 -11.10
C LYS A 211 -27.29 -21.21 -11.49
N PHE A 212 -27.35 -20.18 -10.64
CA PHE A 212 -28.28 -19.05 -10.81
C PHE A 212 -27.67 -17.79 -11.44
N GLN A 213 -26.36 -17.56 -11.30
CA GLN A 213 -25.71 -16.34 -11.82
C GLN A 213 -24.75 -16.63 -12.98
N GLY A 214 -24.65 -17.90 -13.40
CA GLY A 214 -23.68 -18.33 -14.39
C GLY A 214 -22.25 -18.24 -13.87
N THR A 215 -21.31 -18.05 -14.79
CA THR A 215 -19.87 -17.96 -14.50
C THR A 215 -19.47 -16.51 -14.28
N THR A 216 -18.88 -16.24 -13.12
CA THR A 216 -18.26 -14.96 -12.79
C THR A 216 -16.76 -15.16 -12.66
N TRP A 217 -15.98 -14.13 -12.97
CA TRP A 217 -14.53 -14.23 -12.89
C TRP A 217 -13.89 -12.92 -12.45
N CYS A 218 -12.67 -13.01 -11.97
CA CYS A 218 -11.77 -11.88 -11.77
C CYS A 218 -10.35 -12.26 -12.23
N GLU A 219 -9.54 -11.26 -12.53
CA GLU A 219 -8.21 -11.45 -13.12
C GLU A 219 -7.13 -10.71 -12.32
N CYS A 220 -5.94 -11.28 -12.33
CA CYS A 220 -4.71 -10.60 -11.98
C CYS A 220 -3.56 -11.10 -12.87
N HIS A 221 -2.37 -10.56 -12.65
CA HIS A 221 -1.16 -11.06 -13.27
C HIS A 221 -0.27 -11.72 -12.20
N ILE A 222 0.44 -12.76 -12.60
CA ILE A 222 1.47 -13.42 -11.81
C ILE A 222 2.81 -13.10 -12.47
N PHE A 223 3.66 -12.37 -11.74
CA PHE A 223 4.98 -11.97 -12.21
C PHE A 223 6.01 -12.95 -11.69
N LEU A 224 6.66 -13.68 -12.59
CA LEU A 224 7.80 -14.53 -12.23
C LEU A 224 9.10 -13.75 -12.43
N TYR A 225 9.80 -13.46 -11.33
CA TYR A 225 11.06 -12.75 -11.29
C TYR A 225 12.24 -13.66 -10.96
N LYS A 226 13.40 -13.27 -11.47
CA LYS A 226 14.69 -13.82 -11.06
C LYS A 226 15.09 -13.22 -9.72
N GLN A 227 15.88 -13.95 -8.96
CA GLN A 227 16.47 -13.45 -7.72
C GLN A 227 17.37 -12.21 -7.86
N SER A 228 17.89 -11.93 -9.07
CA SER A 228 18.78 -10.81 -9.38
C SER A 228 18.06 -9.54 -9.84
N GLU A 229 16.73 -9.58 -9.97
CA GLU A 229 15.96 -8.41 -10.39
C GLU A 229 16.06 -7.29 -9.35
N MET A 230 16.26 -6.06 -9.80
CA MET A 230 16.30 -4.87 -8.95
C MET A 230 14.99 -4.12 -9.08
N LEU A 231 14.29 -3.98 -7.96
CA LEU A 231 12.93 -3.45 -7.93
C LEU A 231 12.92 -1.95 -7.64
N VAL A 232 12.07 -1.21 -8.35
CA VAL A 232 11.76 0.20 -8.07
C VAL A 232 10.30 0.29 -7.64
N ILE A 233 10.09 0.72 -6.40
CA ILE A 233 8.76 0.83 -5.80
C ILE A 233 8.19 2.21 -6.10
N SER A 234 6.94 2.27 -6.55
CA SER A 234 6.22 3.54 -6.70
C SER A 234 4.86 3.46 -6.04
N ASP A 235 4.56 4.40 -5.14
CA ASP A 235 3.17 4.65 -4.77
C ASP A 235 2.38 5.13 -6.01
N ILE A 236 1.07 4.93 -6.01
CA ILE A 236 0.19 5.36 -7.09
C ILE A 236 -0.48 6.69 -6.74
N ASP A 237 -1.13 6.73 -5.58
CA ASP A 237 -2.01 7.81 -5.16
C ASP A 237 -1.19 9.03 -4.72
N GLY A 238 -1.30 10.14 -5.46
CA GLY A 238 -0.54 11.36 -5.20
C GLY A 238 0.92 11.34 -5.68
N THR A 239 1.41 10.18 -6.16
CA THR A 239 2.76 10.01 -6.72
C THR A 239 2.76 9.91 -8.24
N ILE A 240 1.91 9.02 -8.78
CA ILE A 240 1.61 8.96 -10.22
C ILE A 240 0.44 9.88 -10.51
N THR A 241 -0.65 9.75 -9.74
CA THR A 241 -1.79 10.68 -9.82
C THR A 241 -1.42 11.99 -9.15
N LYS A 242 -1.97 13.11 -9.63
CA LYS A 242 -1.76 14.42 -8.98
C LYS A 242 -2.47 14.56 -7.64
N SER A 243 -3.38 13.67 -7.27
CA SER A 243 -4.05 13.76 -5.96
C SER A 243 -4.59 12.42 -5.48
N ASP A 244 -4.68 12.29 -4.16
CA ASP A 244 -5.20 11.12 -3.46
C ASP A 244 -6.72 10.94 -3.65
N VAL A 245 -7.48 12.03 -3.74
CA VAL A 245 -8.95 12.00 -3.74
C VAL A 245 -9.53 11.73 -5.13
N LEU A 246 -8.95 12.34 -6.18
CA LEU A 246 -9.41 12.15 -7.57
C LEU A 246 -9.05 10.76 -8.13
N GLY A 247 -8.22 9.98 -7.43
CA GLY A 247 -7.94 8.59 -7.77
C GLY A 247 -9.12 7.62 -7.57
N HIS A 248 -10.03 7.96 -6.64
CA HIS A 248 -11.24 7.17 -6.33
C HIS A 248 -12.45 7.54 -7.17
N VAL A 249 -12.43 8.72 -7.78
CA VAL A 249 -13.56 9.30 -8.49
C VAL A 249 -13.02 9.72 -9.85
N ILE A 250 -13.28 8.88 -10.86
CA ILE A 250 -13.48 9.22 -12.29
C ILE A 250 -12.44 8.60 -13.27
N PRO A 251 -12.86 7.55 -13.99
CA PRO A 251 -12.44 7.24 -15.36
C PRO A 251 -13.21 8.04 -16.45
N ALA A 252 -14.15 8.91 -16.06
CA ALA A 252 -15.19 9.47 -16.93
C ALA A 252 -15.04 10.96 -17.32
N ILE A 253 -13.97 11.65 -16.91
CA ILE A 253 -13.69 13.05 -17.30
C ILE A 253 -12.31 13.05 -17.95
N GLY A 254 -12.28 13.33 -19.25
CA GLY A 254 -11.07 13.37 -20.04
C GLY A 254 -9.98 14.26 -19.44
N GLY A 255 -8.72 13.84 -19.59
CA GLY A 255 -7.53 14.53 -19.07
C GLY A 255 -6.56 13.56 -18.40
N THR A 256 -5.26 13.77 -18.58
CA THR A 256 -4.23 13.00 -17.86
C THR A 256 -4.06 13.55 -16.46
N TRP A 257 -4.71 12.93 -15.47
CA TRP A 257 -4.59 13.26 -14.05
C TRP A 257 -3.25 12.81 -13.42
N ALA A 258 -2.29 12.39 -14.25
CA ALA A 258 -0.96 11.96 -13.84
C ALA A 258 0.04 13.13 -13.83
N HIS A 259 1.07 13.06 -12.99
CA HIS A 259 2.20 13.97 -13.03
C HIS A 259 2.90 13.89 -14.39
N GLU A 260 3.18 15.04 -15.00
CA GLU A 260 3.74 15.08 -16.35
C GLU A 260 5.19 14.60 -16.36
N GLY A 261 5.54 13.71 -17.30
CA GLY A 261 6.88 13.15 -17.41
C GLY A 261 7.08 11.83 -16.68
N VAL A 262 6.17 11.43 -15.77
CA VAL A 262 6.28 10.17 -15.00
C VAL A 262 6.37 8.94 -15.90
N ALA A 263 5.56 8.89 -16.97
CA ALA A 263 5.57 7.75 -17.89
C ALA A 263 6.91 7.65 -18.64
N LYS A 264 7.46 8.79 -19.05
CA LYS A 264 8.78 8.83 -19.72
C LYS A 264 9.89 8.37 -18.78
N LEU A 265 9.92 8.91 -17.56
CA LEU A 265 10.92 8.53 -16.55
C LEU A 265 10.85 7.03 -16.25
N TYR A 266 9.67 6.50 -15.95
CA TYR A 266 9.51 5.09 -15.59
C TYR A 266 9.82 4.15 -16.76
N THR A 267 9.49 4.55 -17.99
CA THR A 267 9.90 3.80 -19.20
C THR A 267 11.42 3.70 -19.29
N GLN A 268 12.16 4.80 -19.05
CA GLN A 268 13.61 4.80 -19.11
C GLN A 268 14.25 4.00 -17.97
N ILE A 269 13.70 4.11 -16.75
CA ILE A 269 14.12 3.27 -15.61
C ILE A 269 13.95 1.80 -15.95
N SER A 270 12.80 1.41 -16.52
CA SER A 270 12.56 0.04 -16.96
C SER A 270 13.48 -0.40 -18.10
N ALA A 271 13.76 0.49 -19.06
CA ALA A 271 14.71 0.24 -20.14
C ALA A 271 16.15 0.00 -19.64
N ASN A 272 16.52 0.60 -18.51
CA ASN A 272 17.80 0.36 -17.84
C ASN A 272 17.86 -0.98 -17.06
N GLY A 273 16.79 -1.78 -17.11
CA GLY A 273 16.73 -3.14 -16.58
C GLY A 273 16.09 -3.28 -15.20
N TYR A 274 15.56 -2.19 -14.63
CA TYR A 274 14.87 -2.21 -13.35
C TYR A 274 13.41 -2.66 -13.51
N GLN A 275 12.89 -3.40 -12.53
CA GLN A 275 11.49 -3.83 -12.52
C GLN A 275 10.64 -2.86 -11.70
N MET A 276 9.58 -2.32 -12.30
CA MET A 276 8.65 -1.44 -11.58
C MET A 276 7.65 -2.27 -10.77
N VAL A 277 7.45 -1.88 -9.51
CA VAL A 277 6.39 -2.42 -8.64
C VAL A 277 5.56 -1.26 -8.13
N TYR A 278 4.25 -1.33 -8.35
CA TYR A 278 3.31 -0.29 -7.97
C TYR A 278 2.64 -0.65 -6.65
N LEU A 279 2.59 0.29 -5.71
CA LEU A 279 1.99 0.12 -4.39
C LEU A 279 0.80 1.07 -4.24
N SER A 280 -0.29 0.62 -3.62
CA SER A 280 -1.39 1.50 -3.22
C SER A 280 -2.12 0.95 -2.00
N SER A 281 -2.60 1.84 -1.13
CA SER A 281 -3.44 1.47 0.01
C SER A 281 -4.89 1.17 -0.37
N ARG A 282 -5.25 1.28 -1.66
CA ARG A 282 -6.59 0.94 -2.17
C ARG A 282 -6.94 -0.52 -1.87
N SER A 283 -8.24 -0.77 -1.68
CA SER A 283 -8.74 -2.12 -1.44
C SER A 283 -8.73 -2.99 -2.70
N ILE A 284 -8.63 -4.31 -2.50
CA ILE A 284 -8.72 -5.32 -3.56
C ILE A 284 -9.92 -5.17 -4.53
N GLY A 285 -11.06 -4.67 -4.04
CA GLY A 285 -12.25 -4.47 -4.88
C GLY A 285 -12.07 -3.41 -5.98
N LEU A 286 -11.05 -2.55 -5.86
CA LEU A 286 -10.70 -1.51 -6.83
C LEU A 286 -9.47 -1.89 -7.68
N ALA A 287 -8.98 -3.13 -7.57
CA ALA A 287 -7.78 -3.58 -8.25
C ALA A 287 -7.86 -3.39 -9.77
N GLN A 288 -8.95 -3.87 -10.38
CA GLN A 288 -9.13 -3.80 -11.83
C GLN A 288 -9.13 -2.36 -12.35
N ASN A 289 -9.86 -1.47 -11.67
CA ASN A 289 -9.93 -0.05 -12.06
C ASN A 289 -8.56 0.62 -12.01
N THR A 290 -7.76 0.28 -10.98
CA THR A 290 -6.42 0.84 -10.80
C THR A 290 -5.47 0.34 -11.90
N LYS A 291 -5.50 -0.96 -12.22
CA LYS A 291 -4.69 -1.53 -13.32
C LYS A 291 -5.07 -0.93 -14.68
N VAL A 292 -6.37 -0.83 -14.96
CA VAL A 292 -6.87 -0.20 -16.20
C VAL A 292 -6.45 1.27 -16.28
N TYR A 293 -6.49 2.00 -15.17
CA TYR A 293 -5.98 3.37 -15.12
C TYR A 293 -4.51 3.43 -15.51
N LEU A 294 -3.63 2.65 -14.87
CA LEU A 294 -2.18 2.65 -15.16
C LEU A 294 -1.89 2.33 -16.64
N LYS A 295 -2.57 1.33 -17.22
CA LYS A 295 -2.45 0.97 -18.65
C LYS A 295 -2.88 2.10 -19.60
N ASN A 296 -3.78 2.97 -19.14
CA ASN A 296 -4.30 4.09 -19.93
C ASN A 296 -3.53 5.40 -19.71
N VAL A 297 -2.55 5.46 -18.78
CA VAL A 297 -1.68 6.62 -18.64
C VAL A 297 -0.73 6.67 -19.83
N LYS A 298 -0.97 7.65 -20.70
CA LYS A 298 -0.19 7.92 -21.92
C LYS A 298 0.26 9.37 -21.94
N GLN A 299 1.55 9.62 -22.14
CA GLN A 299 2.16 10.95 -22.13
C GLN A 299 3.04 11.18 -23.36
N GLY A 300 3.23 12.45 -23.74
CA GLY A 300 4.01 12.86 -24.90
C GLY A 300 3.18 13.01 -26.18
N SER A 301 3.80 13.54 -27.24
CA SER A 301 3.17 13.66 -28.56
C SER A 301 2.78 12.28 -29.08
N LYS A 302 1.55 12.14 -29.58
CA LYS A 302 0.97 10.88 -30.05
C LYS A 302 1.01 9.71 -29.03
N ALA A 303 1.00 10.00 -27.71
CA ALA A 303 1.01 8.97 -26.68
C ALA A 303 2.24 8.03 -26.71
N LEU A 304 3.42 8.59 -27.04
CA LEU A 304 4.68 7.85 -27.17
C LEU A 304 5.14 7.13 -25.90
N HIS A 305 4.80 7.65 -24.71
CA HIS A 305 5.25 7.10 -23.43
C HIS A 305 4.08 6.53 -22.62
N THR A 306 4.19 5.26 -22.25
CA THR A 306 3.28 4.54 -21.36
C THR A 306 3.98 4.17 -20.07
N LEU A 307 3.25 3.91 -18.99
CA LEU A 307 3.87 3.29 -17.82
C LEU A 307 4.31 1.86 -18.18
N PRO A 308 5.50 1.41 -17.71
CA PRO A 308 5.95 0.04 -17.92
C PRO A 308 5.02 -0.95 -17.18
N ASP A 309 4.99 -2.20 -17.66
CA ASP A 309 4.22 -3.24 -16.99
C ASP A 309 4.87 -3.60 -15.64
N GLY A 310 4.04 -3.91 -14.65
CA GLY A 310 4.52 -4.24 -13.31
C GLY A 310 3.39 -4.61 -12.35
N PRO A 311 3.68 -5.38 -11.29
CA PRO A 311 2.70 -5.81 -10.31
C PRO A 311 2.13 -4.62 -9.54
N VAL A 312 0.81 -4.66 -9.29
CA VAL A 312 0.12 -3.70 -8.45
C VAL A 312 -0.25 -4.34 -7.11
N LEU A 313 0.49 -3.95 -6.07
CA LEU A 313 0.29 -4.35 -4.69
C LEU A 313 -0.76 -3.46 -4.03
N LEU A 314 -1.76 -4.09 -3.42
CA LEU A 314 -2.96 -3.44 -2.87
C LEU A 314 -3.23 -3.91 -1.46
N SER A 315 -4.03 -3.14 -0.72
CA SER A 315 -4.51 -3.59 0.59
C SER A 315 -5.43 -4.81 0.42
N PRO A 316 -5.14 -5.94 1.09
CA PRO A 316 -5.96 -7.15 1.00
C PRO A 316 -7.30 -7.00 1.71
N THR A 317 -7.46 -5.95 2.54
CA THR A 317 -8.69 -5.70 3.28
C THR A 317 -9.76 -5.06 2.38
N SER A 318 -11.02 -5.47 2.56
CA SER A 318 -12.16 -4.82 1.92
C SER A 318 -12.72 -3.70 2.79
N ILE A 319 -13.15 -2.61 2.16
CA ILE A 319 -13.63 -1.38 2.81
C ILE A 319 -14.69 -1.63 3.89
N LEU A 320 -15.53 -2.67 3.75
CA LEU A 320 -16.59 -2.98 4.72
C LEU A 320 -16.07 -3.64 6.03
N MET A 321 -14.91 -4.29 6.00
CA MET A 321 -14.19 -4.70 7.23
C MET A 321 -13.34 -3.55 7.77
N ALA A 322 -12.86 -2.64 6.92
CA ALA A 322 -12.20 -1.41 7.37
C ALA A 322 -13.16 -0.49 8.15
N LEU A 323 -14.44 -0.40 7.75
CA LEU A 323 -15.49 0.32 8.50
C LEU A 323 -15.86 -0.34 9.84
N LYS A 324 -15.67 -1.66 10.00
CA LYS A 324 -15.89 -2.36 11.28
C LYS A 324 -14.61 -2.47 12.13
N MET A 325 -13.47 -2.12 11.54
CA MET A 325 -12.18 -1.94 12.18
C MET A 325 -11.82 -0.45 12.15
N GLU A 326 -12.78 0.42 12.47
CA GLU A 326 -12.67 1.88 12.58
C GLU A 326 -11.60 2.36 13.61
N VAL A 327 -10.79 1.43 14.12
CA VAL A 327 -9.62 1.62 14.99
C VAL A 327 -8.28 1.45 14.22
N ILE A 328 -8.29 0.90 13.00
CA ILE A 328 -7.11 0.67 12.12
C ILE A 328 -6.87 1.80 11.12
N ASP A 329 -7.70 2.86 11.13
CA ASP A 329 -7.46 4.08 10.34
C ASP A 329 -6.35 4.97 10.94
N ARG A 330 -5.55 4.45 11.89
CA ARG A 330 -4.49 5.22 12.54
C ARG A 330 -3.11 5.12 11.87
N ARG A 331 -2.83 4.12 11.01
CA ARG A 331 -1.47 3.89 10.44
C ARG A 331 -1.43 3.18 9.07
N PRO A 332 -1.68 3.90 7.95
CA PRO A 332 -1.51 3.33 6.60
C PRO A 332 -0.07 2.90 6.28
N ASP A 333 0.92 3.44 6.99
CA ASP A 333 2.32 3.05 6.90
C ASP A 333 2.56 1.60 7.35
N GLU A 334 1.83 1.10 8.34
CA GLU A 334 1.97 -0.29 8.80
C GLU A 334 1.66 -1.31 7.70
N PHE A 335 0.63 -1.05 6.88
CA PHE A 335 0.31 -1.91 5.73
C PHE A 335 1.42 -1.87 4.68
N LYS A 336 1.89 -0.68 4.29
CA LYS A 336 2.93 -0.53 3.27
C LYS A 336 4.23 -1.21 3.71
N ILE A 337 4.62 -1.03 4.98
CA ILE A 337 5.77 -1.71 5.57
C ILE A 337 5.59 -3.24 5.50
N ALA A 338 4.49 -3.76 6.01
CA ALA A 338 4.25 -5.22 6.04
C ALA A 338 4.26 -5.84 4.62
N CYS A 339 3.65 -5.16 3.65
CA CYS A 339 3.61 -5.61 2.26
C CYS A 339 5.03 -5.61 1.63
N LEU A 340 5.83 -4.58 1.88
CA LEU A 340 7.19 -4.50 1.36
C LEU A 340 8.15 -5.46 2.09
N GLU A 341 7.99 -5.69 3.39
CA GLU A 341 8.74 -6.70 4.15
C GLU A 341 8.44 -8.12 3.63
N GLU A 342 7.16 -8.42 3.37
CA GLU A 342 6.75 -9.69 2.78
C GLU A 342 7.36 -9.91 1.39
N LEU A 343 7.35 -8.88 0.55
CA LEU A 343 7.99 -8.92 -0.76
C LEU A 343 9.52 -9.10 -0.63
N LYS A 344 10.16 -8.35 0.27
CA LYS A 344 11.60 -8.47 0.53
C LYS A 344 12.01 -9.88 0.92
N ALA A 345 11.20 -10.55 1.74
CA ALA A 345 11.45 -11.90 2.20
C ALA A 345 11.43 -12.96 1.08
N LEU A 346 10.90 -12.65 -0.11
CA LEU A 346 10.95 -13.55 -1.26
C LEU A 346 12.30 -13.56 -1.97
N PHE A 347 13.12 -12.52 -1.77
CA PHE A 347 14.40 -12.41 -2.45
C PHE A 347 15.53 -12.89 -1.51
N PRO A 348 16.48 -13.69 -2.03
CA PRO A 348 17.65 -14.09 -1.26
C PRO A 348 18.64 -12.92 -1.07
N SER A 349 18.60 -11.93 -1.97
CA SER A 349 19.39 -10.69 -1.82
C SER A 349 18.91 -9.90 -0.61
N ARG A 350 19.86 -9.34 0.16
CA ARG A 350 19.54 -8.50 1.32
C ARG A 350 18.85 -7.19 0.94
N GLN A 351 18.94 -6.75 -0.32
CA GLN A 351 18.41 -5.47 -0.80
C GLN A 351 17.89 -5.61 -2.26
N PRO A 352 16.72 -6.22 -2.48
CA PRO A 352 16.10 -6.28 -3.81
C PRO A 352 15.55 -4.91 -4.26
N PHE A 353 15.25 -4.02 -3.30
CA PHE A 353 14.71 -2.70 -3.58
C PHE A 353 15.82 -1.70 -3.88
N TYR A 354 15.82 -1.16 -5.09
CA TYR A 354 16.77 -0.14 -5.53
C TYR A 354 16.34 1.27 -5.12
N SER A 355 15.07 1.64 -5.33
CA SER A 355 14.56 2.99 -5.12
C SER A 355 13.06 2.98 -4.80
N GLY A 356 12.58 4.04 -4.14
CA GLY A 356 11.17 4.26 -3.81
C GLY A 356 10.69 5.65 -4.22
N PHE A 357 9.53 5.73 -4.87
CA PHE A 357 8.82 6.97 -5.20
C PHE A 357 7.52 7.04 -4.39
N GLY A 358 7.32 8.12 -3.63
CA GLY A 358 6.13 8.35 -2.82
C GLY A 358 5.71 9.82 -2.81
N ASN A 359 4.66 10.16 -2.07
CA ASN A 359 4.19 11.54 -1.92
C ASN A 359 4.07 11.99 -0.46
N LYS A 360 4.17 11.06 0.49
CA LYS A 360 4.08 11.33 1.92
C LYS A 360 5.35 10.94 2.65
N GLU A 361 5.62 11.61 3.76
CA GLU A 361 6.71 11.21 4.68
C GLU A 361 6.50 9.78 5.24
N THR A 362 5.25 9.33 5.34
CA THR A 362 4.91 7.95 5.69
C THR A 362 5.41 6.93 4.67
N ASP A 363 5.50 7.31 3.39
CA ASP A 363 6.04 6.45 2.34
C ASP A 363 7.55 6.35 2.48
N ALA A 364 8.22 7.49 2.71
CA ALA A 364 9.66 7.52 2.98
C ALA A 364 10.01 6.62 4.17
N LYS A 365 9.27 6.75 5.29
CA LYS A 365 9.42 5.87 6.46
C LYS A 365 9.26 4.39 6.09
N SER A 366 8.29 4.06 5.24
CA SER A 366 8.04 2.69 4.79
C SER A 366 9.21 2.15 3.96
N TYR A 367 9.74 2.97 3.06
CA TYR A 367 10.87 2.64 2.19
C TYR A 367 12.19 2.49 2.96
N SER A 368 12.51 3.41 3.88
CA SER A 368 13.70 3.30 4.73
C SER A 368 13.62 2.06 5.63
N LYS A 369 12.43 1.68 6.11
CA LYS A 369 12.23 0.48 6.96
C LYS A 369 12.63 -0.82 6.25
N VAL A 370 12.41 -0.90 4.94
CA VAL A 370 12.83 -2.05 4.11
C VAL A 370 14.24 -1.91 3.52
N CYS A 371 15.02 -0.94 4.03
CA CYS A 371 16.41 -0.68 3.69
C CYS A 371 16.63 -0.14 2.26
N ILE A 372 15.68 0.65 1.72
CA ILE A 372 15.98 1.49 0.57
C ILE A 372 16.85 2.66 1.08
N PRO A 373 18.02 2.93 0.48
CA PRO A 373 18.85 4.06 0.88
C PRO A 373 18.12 5.41 0.73
N ASP A 374 18.32 6.33 1.66
CA ASP A 374 17.64 7.62 1.69
C ASP A 374 17.93 8.46 0.43
N GLU A 375 19.13 8.34 -0.14
CA GLU A 375 19.50 8.95 -1.43
C GLU A 375 18.68 8.46 -2.64
N ARG A 376 17.96 7.35 -2.49
CA ARG A 376 17.13 6.72 -3.53
C ARG A 376 15.64 6.72 -3.18
N ILE A 377 15.25 7.48 -2.15
CA ILE A 377 13.86 7.73 -1.81
C ILE A 377 13.46 9.11 -2.31
N PHE A 378 12.51 9.13 -3.24
CA PHE A 378 12.00 10.34 -3.88
C PHE A 378 10.59 10.64 -3.42
N ILE A 379 10.35 11.85 -2.94
CA ILE A 379 9.03 12.33 -2.54
C ILE A 379 8.59 13.43 -3.50
N ILE A 380 7.43 13.25 -4.12
CA ILE A 380 6.81 14.24 -5.00
C ILE A 380 5.71 15.00 -4.27
N ASN A 381 5.69 16.31 -4.45
CA ASN A 381 4.60 17.15 -3.97
C ASN A 381 3.54 17.39 -5.06
N TRP A 382 2.38 17.93 -4.67
CA TRP A 382 1.26 18.19 -5.58
C TRP A 382 1.62 19.07 -6.81
N PRO A 383 2.44 20.14 -6.68
CA PRO A 383 2.98 20.88 -7.84
C PRO A 383 3.83 20.05 -8.81
N GLY A 384 4.35 18.90 -8.39
CA GLY A 384 5.20 18.02 -9.21
C GLY A 384 6.69 18.17 -8.99
N VAL A 385 7.11 18.84 -7.90
CA VAL A 385 8.51 18.91 -7.49
C VAL A 385 8.86 17.63 -6.74
N VAL A 386 9.94 16.99 -7.16
CA VAL A 386 10.51 15.77 -6.60
C VAL A 386 11.73 16.14 -5.76
N THR A 387 11.74 15.72 -4.49
CA THR A 387 12.87 15.89 -3.57
C THR A 387 13.35 14.54 -3.05
N ARG A 388 14.61 14.48 -2.61
CA ARG A 388 15.16 13.31 -1.90
C ARG A 388 14.99 13.46 -0.39
N ILE A 389 14.84 12.34 0.32
CA ILE A 389 14.64 12.37 1.78
C ILE A 389 15.91 12.70 2.56
N ASP A 390 17.09 12.49 1.99
CA ASP A 390 18.38 12.83 2.61
C ASP A 390 18.66 14.35 2.68
N ARG A 391 17.76 15.18 2.11
CA ARG A 391 17.75 16.65 2.20
C ARG A 391 19.04 17.34 1.73
N VAL A 392 19.86 16.70 0.89
CA VAL A 392 21.11 17.27 0.33
C VAL A 392 20.83 18.34 -0.76
N GLY A 393 19.70 19.04 -0.70
CA GLY A 393 19.33 20.10 -1.64
C GLY A 393 18.87 19.62 -3.02
N PHE A 394 18.61 18.32 -3.21
CA PHE A 394 18.06 17.81 -4.46
C PHE A 394 16.58 18.19 -4.61
N ALA A 395 16.28 19.02 -5.60
CA ALA A 395 14.93 19.34 -6.06
C ALA A 395 14.89 19.31 -7.59
N SER A 396 13.95 18.56 -8.15
CA SER A 396 13.77 18.39 -9.59
C SER A 396 12.28 18.18 -9.90
N ASP A 397 11.96 17.80 -11.12
CA ASP A 397 10.66 17.25 -11.53
C ASP A 397 10.89 15.98 -12.38
N TYR A 398 9.83 15.20 -12.63
CA TYR A 398 9.95 13.97 -13.42
C TYR A 398 10.47 14.19 -14.85
N LYS A 399 10.13 15.30 -15.51
CA LYS A 399 10.62 15.58 -16.88
C LYS A 399 12.12 15.86 -16.86
N SER A 400 12.57 16.67 -15.92
CA SER A 400 13.97 17.04 -15.75
C SER A 400 14.80 15.81 -15.39
N MET A 401 14.29 14.95 -14.50
CA MET A 401 14.92 13.67 -14.18
C MET A 401 15.05 12.77 -15.42
N ALA A 402 13.96 12.60 -16.18
CA ALA A 402 13.92 11.79 -17.40
C ALA A 402 14.87 12.28 -18.51
N ARG A 403 15.11 13.59 -18.59
CA ARG A 403 15.97 14.17 -19.63
C ARG A 403 17.45 14.18 -19.25
N HIS A 404 17.76 14.40 -17.97
CA HIS A 404 19.11 14.82 -17.60
C HIS A 404 19.79 13.92 -16.58
N THR A 405 19.05 13.16 -15.77
CA THR A 405 19.65 12.46 -14.61
C THR A 405 19.29 10.98 -14.52
N VAL A 406 18.40 10.45 -15.38
CA VAL A 406 17.90 9.07 -15.26
C VAL A 406 19.02 8.04 -15.30
N ASP A 407 19.96 8.11 -16.25
CA ASP A 407 21.05 7.13 -16.37
C ASP A 407 22.09 7.25 -15.26
N TYR A 408 22.22 8.45 -14.68
CA TYR A 408 23.08 8.66 -13.52
C TYR A 408 22.46 8.06 -12.23
N MET A 409 21.16 8.24 -12.04
CA MET A 409 20.43 7.75 -10.86
C MET A 409 20.08 6.26 -10.95
N PHE A 410 19.80 5.78 -12.16
CA PHE A 410 19.39 4.42 -12.50
C PHE A 410 20.29 3.90 -13.63
N PRO A 411 21.57 3.60 -13.34
CA PRO A 411 22.50 3.14 -14.36
C PRO A 411 22.03 1.83 -15.02
N PRO A 412 22.26 1.65 -16.34
CA PRO A 412 21.89 0.43 -17.04
C PRO A 412 22.52 -0.83 -16.42
N LEU A 413 21.69 -1.77 -15.96
CA LEU A 413 22.16 -2.99 -15.28
C LEU A 413 22.93 -3.94 -16.21
N GLN A 414 22.69 -3.88 -17.52
CA GLN A 414 23.37 -4.71 -18.52
C GLN A 414 24.87 -4.37 -18.68
N SER A 415 25.31 -3.17 -18.28
CA SER A 415 26.73 -2.79 -18.35
C SER A 415 27.55 -3.32 -17.17
N ILE A 416 26.89 -3.85 -16.13
CA ILE A 416 27.49 -4.17 -14.83
C ILE A 416 27.84 -5.65 -14.77
N LYS A 417 29.07 -6.00 -15.17
CA LYS A 417 29.58 -7.39 -15.12
C LYS A 417 29.80 -7.93 -13.69
N HIS A 418 29.79 -7.07 -12.67
CA HIS A 418 30.00 -7.45 -11.26
C HIS A 418 29.03 -6.71 -10.31
N PRO A 419 28.21 -7.41 -9.50
CA PRO A 419 27.27 -6.79 -8.57
C PRO A 419 27.94 -5.95 -7.46
N SER A 420 29.23 -6.16 -7.19
CA SER A 420 30.02 -5.31 -6.28
C SER A 420 30.25 -3.89 -6.81
N ALA A 421 30.20 -3.67 -8.13
CA ALA A 421 30.35 -2.34 -8.70
C ALA A 421 29.19 -1.41 -8.33
N LEU A 422 27.95 -1.93 -8.23
CA LEU A 422 26.79 -1.16 -7.76
C LEU A 422 26.96 -0.67 -6.32
N VAL A 423 27.67 -1.42 -5.47
CA VAL A 423 27.97 -1.03 -4.08
C VAL A 423 29.05 0.05 -4.03
N ASN A 424 30.04 -0.01 -4.93
CA ASN A 424 31.11 0.99 -5.01
C ASN A 424 30.61 2.35 -5.55
N PHE A 425 29.59 2.37 -6.41
CA PHE A 425 28.93 3.62 -6.83
C PHE A 425 28.06 4.25 -5.73
N VAL A 426 27.64 3.48 -4.73
CA VAL A 426 26.77 3.92 -3.61
C VAL A 426 27.56 4.64 -2.51
N LYS A 427 28.89 4.49 -2.47
CA LYS A 427 29.75 5.20 -1.51
C LYS A 427 30.76 6.10 -2.24
N PRO A 428 30.46 7.39 -2.47
CA PRO A 428 31.40 8.31 -3.10
C PRO A 428 32.72 8.46 -2.32
N ASN A 429 32.72 8.15 -1.02
CA ASN A 429 33.88 8.27 -0.14
C ASN A 429 34.89 7.12 -0.23
N ASP A 430 34.55 6.01 -0.90
CA ASP A 430 35.43 4.82 -0.99
C ASP A 430 36.04 4.63 -2.39
N ASN A 431 35.99 5.65 -3.27
CA ASN A 431 36.63 5.62 -4.58
C ASN A 431 38.04 6.23 -4.50
N ALA A 432 39.03 5.61 -5.16
CA ALA A 432 40.42 6.11 -5.20
C ALA A 432 40.56 7.53 -5.82
N PHE A 433 39.50 8.06 -6.44
CA PHE A 433 39.46 9.38 -7.07
C PHE A 433 38.97 10.51 -6.15
N SER A 434 38.47 10.21 -4.93
CA SER A 434 38.00 11.19 -3.94
C SER A 434 39.04 11.53 -2.85
N TRP A 435 40.32 11.24 -3.08
CA TRP A 435 41.45 11.60 -2.19
C TRP A 435 41.51 13.10 -1.82
N TRP A 436 40.97 13.97 -2.68
CA TRP A 436 40.97 15.43 -2.51
C TRP A 436 39.67 15.95 -1.87
N ALA A 437 38.66 15.11 -1.69
CA ALA A 437 37.43 15.49 -1.01
C ALA A 437 37.66 15.49 0.50
N ILE A 438 37.53 16.66 1.11
CA ILE A 438 37.64 16.83 2.57
C ILE A 438 36.56 15.97 3.24
N SER A 439 36.96 15.08 4.15
CA SER A 439 36.04 14.22 4.89
C SER A 439 34.97 15.07 5.60
N PRO A 440 33.68 14.66 5.61
CA PRO A 440 32.62 15.38 6.33
C PRO A 440 32.94 15.63 7.81
N ASN A 441 33.69 14.72 8.44
CA ASN A 441 34.16 14.87 9.84
C ASN A 441 35.26 15.93 9.99
N MET A 442 35.99 16.24 8.92
CA MET A 442 36.98 17.31 8.87
C MET A 442 36.31 18.66 8.61
N MET A 443 35.25 18.69 7.78
CA MET A 443 34.44 19.90 7.55
C MET A 443 33.72 20.34 8.84
N ASN A 444 33.14 19.40 9.60
CA ASN A 444 32.50 19.71 10.88
C ASN A 444 33.50 20.22 11.93
N ARG A 445 34.71 19.64 11.99
CA ARG A 445 35.78 20.14 12.87
C ARG A 445 36.25 21.55 12.50
N LEU A 446 36.44 21.82 11.20
CA LEU A 446 36.84 23.14 10.72
C LEU A 446 35.75 24.19 11.00
N LEU A 447 34.47 23.84 10.82
CA LEU A 447 33.35 24.72 11.14
C LEU A 447 33.21 24.97 12.63
N GLU A 448 33.39 23.96 13.49
CA GLU A 448 33.38 24.11 14.95
C GLU A 448 34.53 24.98 15.45
N GLU A 449 35.75 24.79 14.94
CA GLU A 449 36.90 25.63 15.29
C GLU A 449 36.74 27.09 14.82
N GLU A 450 36.19 27.31 13.62
CA GLU A 450 35.87 28.66 13.14
C GLU A 450 34.72 29.29 13.95
N LEU A 451 33.68 28.53 14.31
CA LEU A 451 32.58 28.98 15.16
C LEU A 451 33.08 29.38 16.55
N ASP A 452 33.95 28.57 17.17
CA ASP A 452 34.57 28.87 18.46
C ASP A 452 35.46 30.12 18.40
N TYR A 453 36.23 30.27 17.33
CA TYR A 453 37.01 31.50 17.09
C TYR A 453 36.10 32.74 17.01
N TYR A 454 34.99 32.65 16.26
CA TYR A 454 34.03 33.76 16.12
C TYR A 454 33.30 34.06 17.43
N VAL A 455 32.86 33.05 18.18
CA VAL A 455 32.19 33.22 19.47
C VAL A 455 33.13 33.86 20.49
N LYS A 456 34.39 33.39 20.56
CA LYS A 456 35.41 33.94 21.47
C LYS A 456 35.79 35.38 21.14
N ARG A 457 35.83 35.72 19.84
CA ARG A 457 36.01 37.11 19.41
C ARG A 457 34.83 37.98 19.84
N ARG A 458 33.60 37.50 19.67
CA ARG A 458 32.38 38.24 20.00
C ARG A 458 32.22 38.48 21.51
N THR A 459 32.55 37.48 22.34
CA THR A 459 32.54 37.62 23.80
C THR A 459 33.60 38.61 24.28
N ASN A 460 34.80 38.58 23.70
CA ASN A 460 35.86 39.55 24.00
C ASN A 460 35.50 40.99 23.59
N THR A 461 34.79 41.18 22.48
CA THR A 461 34.30 42.52 22.09
C THR A 461 33.21 43.01 23.04
N MET A 462 32.34 42.12 23.53
CA MET A 462 31.29 42.48 24.50
C MET A 462 31.82 42.78 25.90
N THR A 463 32.88 42.09 26.36
CA THR A 463 33.54 42.40 27.64
C THR A 463 34.33 43.71 27.58
N LYS A 464 34.94 44.04 26.43
CA LYS A 464 35.62 45.33 26.21
C LYS A 464 34.62 46.50 26.26
N ASN A 465 33.49 46.39 25.56
CA ASN A 465 32.43 47.42 25.61
C ASN A 465 31.76 47.56 26.98
N LYS A 466 31.73 46.51 27.82
CA LYS A 466 31.23 46.61 29.20
C LYS A 466 32.20 47.31 30.15
N ASN A 467 33.51 47.24 29.89
CA ASN A 467 34.51 47.94 30.70
C ASN A 467 34.66 49.41 30.29
N ASP A 468 34.43 49.74 29.01
CA ASP A 468 34.46 51.13 28.53
C ASP A 468 33.21 51.94 28.95
N ASN A 469 32.07 51.28 29.21
CA ASN A 469 30.87 51.91 29.78
C ASN A 469 30.85 52.02 31.32
N LYS A 470 31.97 51.67 31.99
CA LYS A 470 32.11 51.72 33.46
C LYS A 470 33.20 52.67 33.94
N LYS A 471 33.74 53.51 33.06
CA LYS A 471 34.65 54.62 33.38
C LYS A 471 33.98 55.97 33.20
#